data_AF-A0A2E3EGM0-F1
#
_entry.id   AF-A0A2E3EGM0-F1
#
_cell.length_a   1.000
_cell.length_b   1.000
_cell.length_c   1.000
_cell.angle_alpha   90.00
_cell.angle_beta   90.00
_cell.angle_gamma   90.00
#
_symmetry.space_group_name_H-M   'P 1'
#
loop_
_entity.id
_entity.type
_entity.pdbx_description
1 polymer ?
#
loop_
_entity_poly.entity_id
_entity_poly.type
_entity_poly.pdbx_seq_one_letter_code
_entity_poly.pdbx_strand_id
1 'polypeptide(L)'
;MRLFVYLAAFCFLASYSLSKERNVILRGEYNNSLTQFLVKKDGRVAFMGGSITQMNGYRPMVSDWLRERFPQTEFEFINAGISSTCSTTGAFRLKEHVLDKGRIDLFFIEFAVNDDQDAGHKRRDCVRGMEGIIRHARTAQPDMDIIVTYFVNPGMLSQLREGKVPVPIAAHEEVLKHYGVSAVFLAREVADRISAGELTWAKFGGTHPKPAGNAIAAELIGKLLSGSWDKSRTRDISPHPLPSKLVDPGSYYQGDFLSPQQSSNDSWAWVVPDWKKIPGNFRNTFAGKRLLCSDVPGKETTVRFNGTALGAYVLAGPDAGTLEVSVDDGPWNAHDLYHRYSRGLHYPRTVMLLTDLERKEHRVRLRLSKKSNSSSKGTSARILQFTVN
;
A
#
# COMPACT_ATOMS: atom_id res chain seq x y z
N MET A 1 -5.32 -53.87 -60.30
CA MET A 1 -6.17 -53.58 -59.12
C MET A 1 -5.37 -52.67 -58.19
N ARG A 2 -5.50 -51.34 -58.34
CA ARG A 2 -4.71 -50.33 -57.59
C ARG A 2 -5.58 -49.78 -56.45
N LEU A 3 -5.06 -49.93 -55.23
CA LEU A 3 -5.68 -49.54 -53.97
C LEU A 3 -5.56 -48.02 -53.80
N PHE A 4 -6.68 -47.30 -53.68
CA PHE A 4 -6.71 -45.89 -53.28
C PHE A 4 -6.87 -45.81 -51.76
N VAL A 5 -5.88 -45.25 -51.08
CA VAL A 5 -5.96 -44.90 -49.66
C VAL A 5 -6.36 -43.42 -49.57
N TYR A 6 -7.55 -43.14 -49.03
CA TYR A 6 -7.96 -41.79 -48.67
C TYR A 6 -7.35 -41.43 -47.31
N LEU A 7 -6.45 -40.44 -47.29
CA LEU A 7 -5.96 -39.81 -46.06
C LEU A 7 -6.91 -38.65 -45.73
N ALA A 8 -7.74 -38.80 -44.70
CA ALA A 8 -8.55 -37.71 -44.15
C ALA A 8 -7.67 -36.89 -43.21
N ALA A 9 -7.32 -35.66 -43.61
CA ALA A 9 -6.65 -34.70 -42.76
C ALA A 9 -7.66 -34.08 -41.78
N PHE A 10 -7.60 -34.48 -40.50
CA PHE A 10 -8.30 -33.79 -39.42
C PHE A 10 -7.54 -32.50 -39.08
N CYS A 11 -8.00 -31.37 -39.62
CA CYS A 11 -7.60 -30.06 -39.11
C CYS A 11 -8.34 -29.78 -37.80
N PHE A 12 -7.67 -30.02 -36.66
CA PHE A 12 -8.08 -29.43 -35.40
C PHE A 12 -7.85 -27.91 -35.46
N LEU A 13 -8.90 -27.15 -35.78
CA LEU A 13 -8.95 -25.73 -35.47
C LEU A 13 -9.13 -25.61 -33.95
N ALA A 14 -8.01 -25.54 -33.24
CA ALA A 14 -8.01 -25.09 -31.85
C ALA A 14 -8.54 -23.66 -31.82
N SER A 15 -9.81 -23.54 -31.45
CA SER A 15 -10.45 -22.25 -31.19
C SER A 15 -9.83 -21.72 -29.92
N TYR A 16 -8.77 -20.91 -30.03
CA TYR A 16 -8.33 -20.04 -28.94
C TYR A 16 -9.48 -19.07 -28.67
N SER A 17 -10.31 -19.43 -27.69
CA SER A 17 -11.19 -18.48 -27.04
C SER A 17 -10.28 -17.38 -26.49
N LEU A 18 -10.31 -16.22 -27.13
CA LEU A 18 -9.73 -15.00 -26.58
C LEU A 18 -10.62 -14.60 -25.39
N SER A 19 -10.53 -15.37 -24.30
CA SER A 19 -11.19 -15.02 -23.06
C SER A 19 -10.63 -13.66 -22.68
N LYS A 20 -11.49 -12.63 -22.65
CA LYS A 20 -11.16 -11.32 -22.10
C LYS A 20 -10.40 -11.57 -20.79
N GLU A 21 -9.09 -11.28 -20.75
CA GLU A 21 -8.25 -11.67 -19.61
C GLU A 21 -8.80 -11.00 -18.35
N ARG A 22 -9.59 -11.75 -17.56
CA ARG A 22 -10.34 -11.20 -16.42
C ARG A 22 -9.43 -10.63 -15.34
N ASN A 23 -8.13 -10.90 -15.41
CA ASN A 23 -7.13 -10.52 -14.43
C ASN A 23 -6.39 -9.22 -14.80
N VAL A 24 -6.68 -8.63 -15.97
CA VAL A 24 -6.19 -7.32 -16.41
C VAL A 24 -7.38 -6.39 -16.60
N ILE A 25 -7.58 -5.44 -15.68
CA ILE A 25 -8.78 -4.59 -15.64
C ILE A 25 -8.41 -3.17 -16.03
N LEU A 26 -8.48 -2.85 -17.32
CA LEU A 26 -8.27 -1.51 -17.86
C LEU A 26 -9.51 -0.62 -17.59
N ARG A 27 -9.32 0.48 -16.87
CA ARG A 27 -10.37 1.50 -16.58
C ARG A 27 -9.93 2.92 -16.97
N GLY A 28 -8.67 3.22 -16.72
CA GLY A 28 -8.05 4.50 -17.03
C GLY A 28 -7.35 4.45 -18.38
N GLU A 29 -7.09 5.64 -18.93
CA GLU A 29 -6.21 5.83 -20.07
C GLU A 29 -4.79 6.08 -19.54
N TYR A 30 -3.78 5.55 -20.21
CA TYR A 30 -2.36 5.72 -19.83
C TYR A 30 -1.62 6.63 -20.81
N ASN A 31 -2.33 7.54 -21.47
CA ASN A 31 -1.78 8.40 -22.51
C ASN A 31 -0.83 9.46 -21.94
N ASN A 32 -1.00 9.86 -20.67
CA ASN A 32 -0.13 10.86 -20.04
C ASN A 32 1.28 10.29 -19.89
N SER A 33 1.42 9.14 -19.22
CA SER A 33 2.72 8.46 -19.11
C SER A 33 3.27 8.07 -20.48
N LEU A 34 2.43 7.60 -21.42
CA LEU A 34 2.86 7.31 -22.78
C LEU A 34 3.49 8.52 -23.48
N THR A 35 2.81 9.67 -23.43
CA THR A 35 3.29 10.91 -24.06
C THR A 35 4.55 11.39 -23.38
N GLN A 36 4.60 11.32 -22.06
CA GLN A 36 5.77 11.70 -21.28
C GLN A 36 6.99 10.84 -21.64
N PHE A 37 6.84 9.53 -21.75
CA PHE A 37 7.94 8.64 -22.10
C PHE A 37 8.34 8.78 -23.58
N LEU A 38 7.39 8.68 -24.52
CA LEU A 38 7.70 8.69 -25.95
C LEU A 38 8.12 10.05 -26.49
N VAL A 39 7.47 11.13 -26.06
CA VAL A 39 7.66 12.47 -26.63
C VAL A 39 8.65 13.27 -25.80
N LYS A 40 8.43 13.34 -24.49
CA LYS A 40 9.27 14.15 -23.60
C LYS A 40 10.57 13.45 -23.19
N LYS A 41 10.62 12.12 -23.29
CA LYS A 41 11.81 11.29 -23.04
C LYS A 41 12.40 11.45 -21.64
N ASP A 42 11.54 11.78 -20.69
CA ASP A 42 11.83 11.91 -19.27
C ASP A 42 10.68 11.25 -18.52
N GLY A 43 10.95 10.33 -17.60
CA GLY A 43 9.92 9.55 -16.92
C GLY A 43 10.26 9.29 -15.46
N ARG A 44 9.40 9.75 -14.55
CA ARG A 44 9.50 9.40 -13.13
C ARG A 44 8.38 8.47 -12.71
N VAL A 45 8.78 7.29 -12.24
CA VAL A 45 7.86 6.20 -11.89
C VAL A 45 8.00 5.84 -10.42
N ALA A 46 6.89 5.87 -9.68
CA ALA A 46 6.89 5.53 -8.26
C ALA A 46 6.21 4.19 -8.00
N PHE A 47 6.69 3.48 -6.98
CA PHE A 47 6.07 2.26 -6.47
C PHE A 47 5.86 2.42 -4.96
N MET A 48 4.63 2.37 -4.50
CA MET A 48 4.28 2.49 -3.09
C MET A 48 3.59 1.23 -2.59
N GLY A 49 4.10 0.72 -1.46
CA GLY A 49 3.64 -0.55 -0.97
C GLY A 49 4.20 -1.02 0.36
N GLY A 50 3.96 -2.30 0.62
CA GLY A 50 4.53 -3.06 1.72
C GLY A 50 5.91 -3.65 1.38
N SER A 51 6.19 -4.81 1.96
CA SER A 51 7.46 -5.53 1.76
C SER A 51 7.65 -6.06 0.32
N ILE A 52 6.55 -6.32 -0.40
CA ILE A 52 6.60 -6.84 -1.77
C ILE A 52 7.11 -5.75 -2.73
N THR A 53 6.68 -4.50 -2.54
CA THR A 53 7.28 -3.37 -3.26
C THR A 53 8.68 -3.01 -2.80
N GLN A 54 8.96 -3.15 -1.50
CA GLN A 54 10.28 -2.81 -0.94
C GLN A 54 11.40 -3.68 -1.54
N MET A 55 11.14 -4.98 -1.75
CA MET A 55 12.14 -5.94 -2.20
C MET A 55 12.55 -5.75 -3.68
N ASN A 56 13.63 -6.43 -4.07
CA ASN A 56 14.00 -6.57 -5.48
C ASN A 56 13.19 -7.71 -6.12
N GLY A 57 11.94 -7.41 -6.47
CA GLY A 57 10.97 -8.34 -7.05
C GLY A 57 10.33 -7.78 -8.32
N TYR A 58 9.00 -7.67 -8.34
CA TYR A 58 8.27 -7.18 -9.51
C TYR A 58 8.64 -5.75 -9.90
N ARG A 59 8.92 -4.88 -8.93
CA ARG A 59 9.30 -3.47 -9.16
C ARG A 59 10.47 -3.32 -10.14
N PRO A 60 11.68 -3.86 -9.87
CA PRO A 60 12.78 -3.76 -10.83
C PRO A 60 12.46 -4.45 -12.17
N MET A 61 11.70 -5.55 -12.19
CA MET A 61 11.28 -6.18 -13.46
C MET A 61 10.40 -5.25 -14.32
N VAL A 62 9.47 -4.53 -13.70
CA VAL A 62 8.65 -3.51 -14.39
C VAL A 62 9.51 -2.33 -14.82
N SER A 63 10.46 -1.89 -13.98
CA SER A 63 11.42 -0.83 -14.34
C SER A 63 12.26 -1.21 -15.56
N ASP A 64 12.78 -2.43 -15.62
CA ASP A 64 13.58 -2.92 -16.73
C ASP A 64 12.74 -3.04 -18.00
N TRP A 65 11.51 -3.57 -17.89
CA TRP A 65 10.57 -3.61 -19.01
C TRP A 65 10.23 -2.21 -19.56
N LEU A 66 10.08 -1.19 -18.69
CA LEU A 66 9.85 0.19 -19.12
C LEU A 66 11.06 0.76 -19.88
N ARG A 67 12.29 0.50 -19.41
CA ARG A 67 13.52 0.92 -20.10
C ARG A 67 13.66 0.24 -21.46
N GLU A 68 13.37 -1.06 -21.53
CA GLU A 68 13.40 -1.81 -22.80
C GLU A 68 12.36 -1.28 -23.79
N ARG A 69 11.17 -0.94 -23.30
CA ARG A 69 10.07 -0.44 -24.14
C ARG A 69 10.30 0.99 -24.62
N PHE A 70 10.92 1.83 -23.80
CA PHE A 70 11.21 3.23 -24.13
C PHE A 70 12.71 3.53 -23.98
N PRO A 71 13.56 3.00 -24.87
CA PRO A 71 15.02 3.08 -24.72
C PRO A 71 15.59 4.49 -24.87
N GLN A 72 14.79 5.45 -25.35
CA GLN A 72 15.17 6.86 -25.47
C GLN A 72 14.73 7.71 -24.28
N THR A 73 14.04 7.13 -23.30
CA THR A 73 13.53 7.84 -22.12
C THR A 73 14.51 7.71 -20.97
N GLU A 74 14.89 8.82 -20.37
CA GLU A 74 15.60 8.83 -19.09
C GLU A 74 14.59 8.54 -17.96
N PHE A 75 14.82 7.46 -17.22
CA PHE A 75 13.91 7.05 -16.15
C PHE A 75 14.51 7.23 -14.75
N GLU A 76 13.71 7.82 -13.86
CA GLU A 76 13.89 7.76 -12.42
C GLU A 76 12.85 6.84 -11.79
N PHE A 77 13.29 5.87 -10.97
CA PHE A 77 12.41 4.93 -10.28
C PHE A 77 12.45 5.12 -8.77
N ILE A 78 11.30 5.48 -8.19
CA ILE A 78 11.15 5.69 -6.75
C ILE A 78 10.62 4.42 -6.09
N ASN A 79 11.42 3.87 -5.16
CA ASN A 79 10.97 2.81 -4.26
C ASN A 79 10.41 3.43 -2.97
N ALA A 80 9.09 3.55 -2.90
CA ALA A 80 8.35 3.93 -1.70
C ALA A 80 7.74 2.69 -1.00
N GLY A 81 8.37 1.52 -1.09
CA GLY A 81 7.99 0.31 -0.35
C GLY A 81 8.52 0.31 1.08
N ILE A 82 7.65 0.05 2.06
CA ILE A 82 8.05 -0.12 3.46
C ILE A 82 7.39 -1.38 4.02
N SER A 83 8.21 -2.36 4.38
CA SER A 83 7.76 -3.62 4.99
C SER A 83 6.78 -3.38 6.13
N SER A 84 5.75 -4.23 6.19
CA SER A 84 4.75 -4.27 7.25
C SER A 84 3.77 -3.08 7.31
N THR A 85 3.81 -2.17 6.34
CA THR A 85 2.89 -1.03 6.28
C THR A 85 1.68 -1.31 5.40
N CYS A 86 0.52 -0.78 5.80
CA CYS A 86 -0.78 -0.93 5.11
C CYS A 86 -1.18 0.34 4.35
N SER A 87 -2.31 0.32 3.64
CA SER A 87 -2.82 1.45 2.87
C SER A 87 -3.09 2.70 3.72
N THR A 88 -3.49 2.54 4.98
CA THR A 88 -3.62 3.66 5.93
C THR A 88 -2.28 4.36 6.15
N THR A 89 -1.22 3.61 6.49
CA THR A 89 0.13 4.18 6.60
C THR A 89 0.61 4.76 5.26
N GLY A 90 0.24 4.14 4.15
CA GLY A 90 0.47 4.63 2.79
C GLY A 90 -0.11 6.03 2.54
N ALA A 91 -1.38 6.24 2.91
CA ALA A 91 -2.07 7.52 2.72
C ALA A 91 -1.37 8.68 3.44
N PHE A 92 -0.98 8.49 4.70
CA PHE A 92 -0.32 9.53 5.49
C PHE A 92 1.14 9.80 5.09
N ARG A 93 1.79 8.84 4.42
CA ARG A 93 3.20 8.96 4.02
C ARG A 93 3.38 9.29 2.54
N LEU A 94 2.28 9.47 1.80
CA LEU A 94 2.30 9.70 0.35
C LEU A 94 3.07 10.96 0.01
N LYS A 95 2.84 12.04 0.76
CA LYS A 95 3.51 13.32 0.53
C LYS A 95 5.04 13.16 0.61
N GLU A 96 5.56 12.78 1.77
CA GLU A 96 7.01 12.65 2.01
C GLU A 96 7.70 11.63 1.08
N HIS A 97 7.05 10.49 0.80
CA HIS A 97 7.71 9.39 0.09
C HIS A 97 7.47 9.35 -1.42
N VAL A 98 6.49 10.10 -1.94
CA VAL A 98 6.16 10.11 -3.38
C VAL A 98 6.06 11.55 -3.89
N LEU A 99 5.13 12.36 -3.37
CA LEU A 99 4.83 13.68 -3.96
C LEU A 99 5.99 14.68 -3.81
N ASP A 100 6.68 14.67 -2.68
CA ASP A 100 7.85 15.53 -2.40
C ASP A 100 9.08 15.12 -3.22
N LYS A 101 9.02 13.99 -3.95
CA LYS A 101 10.06 13.61 -4.91
C LYS A 101 9.90 14.33 -6.25
N GLY A 102 8.79 15.03 -6.47
CA GLY A 102 8.48 15.81 -7.67
C GLY A 102 7.41 15.15 -8.56
N ARG A 103 7.33 15.55 -9.84
CA ARG A 103 6.31 15.06 -10.80
C ARG A 103 6.44 13.55 -10.98
N ILE A 104 5.36 12.80 -10.77
CA ILE A 104 5.27 11.35 -10.98
C ILE A 104 4.36 11.11 -12.18
N ASP A 105 4.89 10.40 -13.17
CA ASP A 105 4.22 10.17 -14.44
C ASP A 105 3.41 8.87 -14.42
N LEU A 106 3.92 7.86 -13.71
CA LEU A 106 3.26 6.58 -13.50
C LEU A 106 3.47 6.08 -12.08
N PHE A 107 2.38 5.70 -11.42
CA PHE A 107 2.38 5.32 -10.02
C PHE A 107 1.76 3.93 -9.79
N PHE A 108 2.56 3.02 -9.24
CA PHE A 108 2.14 1.67 -8.88
C PHE A 108 1.87 1.56 -7.38
N ILE A 109 0.74 0.95 -7.03
CA ILE A 109 0.30 0.76 -5.64
C ILE A 109 -0.03 -0.72 -5.37
N GLU A 110 0.40 -1.27 -4.24
CA GLU A 110 -0.07 -2.55 -3.73
C GLU A 110 -0.21 -2.55 -2.20
N PHE A 111 -1.41 -2.83 -1.68
CA PHE A 111 -1.58 -2.93 -0.21
C PHE A 111 -2.53 -4.03 0.24
N ALA A 112 -3.19 -4.75 -0.67
CA ALA A 112 -4.24 -5.70 -0.29
C ALA A 112 -3.76 -6.79 0.68
N VAL A 113 -2.56 -7.34 0.48
CA VAL A 113 -1.98 -8.32 1.40
C VAL A 113 -1.63 -7.72 2.76
N ASN A 114 -1.22 -6.45 2.82
CA ASN A 114 -0.85 -5.79 4.08
C ASN A 114 -2.10 -5.34 4.84
N ASP A 115 -3.10 -4.83 4.15
CA ASP A 115 -4.41 -4.53 4.74
C ASP A 115 -5.02 -5.80 5.35
N ASP A 116 -4.87 -6.96 4.70
CA ASP A 116 -5.32 -8.26 5.21
C ASP A 116 -4.45 -8.77 6.39
N GLN A 117 -3.19 -9.10 6.11
CA GLN A 117 -2.37 -9.91 7.02
C GLN A 117 -1.55 -9.09 8.02
N ASP A 118 -1.30 -7.81 7.76
CA ASP A 118 -0.47 -6.98 8.63
C ASP A 118 -1.38 -6.15 9.53
N ALA A 119 -2.38 -5.48 8.95
CA ALA A 119 -3.27 -4.60 9.69
C ALA A 119 -4.60 -5.23 10.13
N GLY A 120 -5.07 -6.28 9.44
CA GLY A 120 -6.37 -6.89 9.74
C GLY A 120 -7.55 -5.95 9.51
N HIS A 121 -7.41 -5.08 8.50
CA HIS A 121 -8.36 -4.02 8.21
C HIS A 121 -9.73 -4.56 7.82
N LYS A 122 -10.78 -3.85 8.29
CA LYS A 122 -12.13 -4.03 7.78
C LYS A 122 -12.28 -3.22 6.49
N ARG A 123 -13.38 -3.44 5.77
CA ARG A 123 -13.71 -2.72 4.53
C ARG A 123 -13.48 -1.20 4.65
N ARG A 124 -14.00 -0.58 5.72
CA ARG A 124 -13.88 0.86 5.95
C ARG A 124 -12.44 1.36 5.93
N ASP A 125 -11.55 0.69 6.65
CA ASP A 125 -10.15 1.11 6.77
C ASP A 125 -9.40 0.94 5.43
N CYS A 126 -9.70 -0.13 4.69
CA CYS A 126 -9.20 -0.35 3.34
C CYS A 126 -9.67 0.74 2.36
N VAL A 127 -10.95 1.11 2.42
CA VAL A 127 -11.52 2.18 1.57
C VAL A 127 -10.84 3.51 1.89
N ARG A 128 -10.78 3.92 3.17
CA ARG A 128 -10.18 5.21 3.56
C ARG A 128 -8.70 5.31 3.21
N GLY A 129 -7.94 4.22 3.39
CA GLY A 129 -6.53 4.17 3.02
C GLY A 129 -6.32 4.28 1.51
N MET A 130 -7.01 3.45 0.72
CA MET A 130 -6.85 3.44 -0.74
C MET A 130 -7.39 4.72 -1.39
N GLU A 131 -8.56 5.20 -0.95
CA GLU A 131 -9.10 6.48 -1.43
C GLU A 131 -8.19 7.64 -1.02
N GLY A 132 -7.63 7.60 0.20
CA GLY A 132 -6.67 8.58 0.66
C GLY A 132 -5.47 8.69 -0.27
N ILE A 133 -4.87 7.56 -0.67
CA ILE A 133 -3.73 7.56 -1.60
C ILE A 133 -4.14 8.09 -2.98
N ILE A 134 -5.17 7.52 -3.60
CA ILE A 134 -5.55 7.84 -4.99
C ILE A 134 -6.01 9.28 -5.14
N ARG A 135 -6.88 9.74 -4.22
CA ARG A 135 -7.40 11.11 -4.28
C ARG A 135 -6.33 12.13 -3.95
N HIS A 136 -5.49 11.88 -2.94
CA HIS A 136 -4.39 12.80 -2.61
C HIS A 136 -3.42 12.92 -3.78
N ALA A 137 -3.02 11.79 -4.39
CA ALA A 137 -2.14 11.76 -5.55
C ALA A 137 -2.68 12.61 -6.71
N ARG A 138 -3.94 12.40 -7.11
CA ARG A 138 -4.56 13.14 -8.22
C ARG A 138 -5.01 14.56 -7.87
N THR A 139 -5.14 14.89 -6.59
CA THR A 139 -5.34 16.29 -6.17
C THR A 139 -4.05 17.08 -6.31
N ALA A 140 -2.92 16.49 -5.92
CA ALA A 140 -1.61 17.13 -6.00
C ALA A 140 -1.01 17.11 -7.42
N GLN A 141 -1.22 16.02 -8.16
CA GLN A 141 -0.69 15.81 -9.51
C GLN A 141 -1.79 15.21 -10.40
N PRO A 142 -2.65 16.05 -10.98
CA PRO A 142 -3.84 15.59 -11.71
C PRO A 142 -3.54 14.70 -12.92
N ASP A 143 -2.34 14.81 -13.49
CA ASP A 143 -1.92 14.08 -14.69
C ASP A 143 -1.37 12.67 -14.38
N MET A 144 -1.20 12.31 -13.10
CA MET A 144 -0.56 11.06 -12.69
C MET A 144 -1.39 9.84 -13.10
N ASP A 145 -0.78 8.96 -13.90
CA ASP A 145 -1.33 7.64 -14.20
C ASP A 145 -1.12 6.70 -13.01
N ILE A 146 -2.15 5.91 -12.65
CA ILE A 146 -2.12 5.05 -11.45
C ILE A 146 -2.56 3.63 -11.81
N ILE A 147 -1.78 2.63 -11.37
CA ILE A 147 -2.12 1.20 -11.44
C ILE A 147 -2.06 0.59 -10.05
N VAL A 148 -3.05 -0.23 -9.72
CA VAL A 148 -3.03 -1.05 -8.50
C VAL A 148 -2.81 -2.52 -8.84
N THR A 149 -1.93 -3.19 -8.11
CA THR A 149 -1.69 -4.63 -8.27
C THR A 149 -2.12 -5.37 -7.02
N TYR A 150 -2.96 -6.40 -7.15
CA TYR A 150 -3.41 -7.21 -6.03
C TYR A 150 -2.56 -8.47 -5.90
N PHE A 151 -1.60 -8.46 -4.97
CA PHE A 151 -0.87 -9.64 -4.54
C PHE A 151 -1.72 -10.55 -3.64
N VAL A 152 -1.19 -11.73 -3.30
CA VAL A 152 -1.91 -12.79 -2.61
C VAL A 152 -1.11 -13.38 -1.44
N ASN A 153 -1.80 -13.69 -0.35
CA ASN A 153 -1.31 -14.51 0.75
C ASN A 153 -2.11 -15.84 0.82
N PRO A 154 -1.72 -16.83 1.64
CA PRO A 154 -2.43 -18.12 1.70
C PRO A 154 -3.93 -18.03 2.04
N GLY A 155 -4.32 -17.14 2.95
CA GLY A 155 -5.72 -16.96 3.34
C GLY A 155 -6.56 -16.37 2.20
N MET A 156 -6.02 -15.36 1.52
CA MET A 156 -6.63 -14.77 0.32
C MET A 156 -6.70 -15.79 -0.83
N LEU A 157 -5.66 -16.61 -1.01
CA LEU A 157 -5.64 -17.67 -2.03
C LEU A 157 -6.75 -18.70 -1.78
N SER A 158 -6.95 -19.13 -0.53
CA SER A 158 -8.04 -20.05 -0.16
C SER A 158 -9.40 -19.45 -0.51
N GLN A 159 -9.64 -18.19 -0.11
CA GLN A 159 -10.89 -17.50 -0.43
C GLN A 159 -11.15 -17.44 -1.94
N LEU A 160 -10.15 -17.06 -2.73
CA LEU A 160 -10.27 -16.96 -4.19
C LEU A 160 -10.58 -18.31 -4.85
N ARG A 161 -9.96 -19.41 -4.38
CA ARG A 161 -10.25 -20.77 -4.86
C ARG A 161 -11.65 -21.25 -4.51
N GLU A 162 -12.26 -20.68 -3.46
CA GLU A 162 -13.66 -20.88 -3.09
C GLU A 162 -14.61 -19.90 -3.81
N GLY A 163 -14.11 -19.08 -4.75
CA GLY A 163 -14.91 -18.07 -5.46
C GLY A 163 -15.23 -16.82 -4.63
N LYS A 164 -14.60 -16.63 -3.47
CA LYS A 164 -14.77 -15.46 -2.60
C LYS A 164 -13.70 -14.42 -2.86
N VAL A 165 -14.08 -13.14 -2.89
CA VAL A 165 -13.13 -12.03 -3.03
C VAL A 165 -12.66 -11.57 -1.64
N PRO A 166 -11.33 -11.53 -1.38
CA PRO A 166 -10.80 -11.01 -0.11
C PRO A 166 -11.25 -9.59 0.19
N VAL A 167 -11.51 -9.30 1.47
CA VAL A 167 -12.05 -8.01 1.93
C VAL A 167 -11.24 -6.81 1.42
N PRO A 168 -9.89 -6.75 1.54
CA PRO A 168 -9.14 -5.60 1.05
C PRO A 168 -9.22 -5.43 -0.46
N ILE A 169 -9.22 -6.51 -1.24
CA ILE A 169 -9.37 -6.44 -2.69
C ILE A 169 -10.74 -5.86 -3.05
N ALA A 170 -11.82 -6.36 -2.44
CA ALA A 170 -13.17 -5.87 -2.70
C ALA A 170 -13.32 -4.38 -2.34
N ALA A 171 -12.76 -3.96 -1.20
CA ALA A 171 -12.77 -2.58 -0.74
C ALA A 171 -11.94 -1.65 -1.63
N HIS A 172 -10.75 -2.08 -2.06
CA HIS A 172 -9.93 -1.30 -2.99
C HIS A 172 -10.64 -1.18 -4.34
N GLU A 173 -11.22 -2.26 -4.87
CA GLU A 173 -11.93 -2.23 -6.16
C GLU A 173 -13.11 -1.26 -6.20
N GLU A 174 -13.78 -1.02 -5.07
CA GLU A 174 -14.80 0.02 -4.95
C GLU A 174 -14.21 1.41 -5.21
N VAL A 175 -13.09 1.73 -4.55
CA VAL A 175 -12.36 2.98 -4.77
C VAL A 175 -11.87 3.07 -6.21
N LEU A 176 -11.24 2.02 -6.74
CA LEU A 176 -10.65 2.04 -8.08
C LEU A 176 -11.71 2.24 -9.16
N LYS A 177 -12.91 1.64 -9.00
CA LYS A 177 -14.05 1.90 -9.89
C LYS A 177 -14.49 3.36 -9.83
N HIS A 178 -14.62 3.92 -8.63
CA HIS A 178 -15.05 5.30 -8.42
C HIS A 178 -14.08 6.32 -9.06
N TYR A 179 -12.78 6.07 -8.98
CA TYR A 179 -11.73 6.95 -9.55
C TYR A 179 -11.27 6.54 -10.96
N GLY A 180 -11.85 5.51 -11.58
CA GLY A 180 -11.40 5.04 -12.90
C GLY A 180 -9.96 4.54 -12.94
N VAL A 181 -9.46 3.96 -11.85
CA VAL A 181 -8.09 3.43 -11.73
C VAL A 181 -8.06 1.95 -12.15
N SER A 182 -7.08 1.59 -12.98
CA SER A 182 -6.97 0.21 -13.50
C SER A 182 -6.29 -0.70 -12.49
N ALA A 183 -6.56 -2.00 -12.60
CA ALA A 183 -6.02 -2.99 -11.69
C ALA A 183 -5.46 -4.23 -12.39
N VAL A 184 -4.40 -4.77 -11.82
CA VAL A 184 -3.88 -6.12 -12.11
C VAL A 184 -4.27 -7.06 -10.97
N PHE A 185 -5.02 -8.10 -11.30
CA PHE A 185 -5.57 -9.07 -10.36
C PHE A 185 -4.67 -10.31 -10.25
N LEU A 186 -3.38 -10.10 -9.94
CA LEU A 186 -2.39 -11.17 -9.78
C LEU A 186 -2.87 -12.26 -8.81
N ALA A 187 -3.58 -11.88 -7.74
CA ALA A 187 -4.13 -12.83 -6.78
C ALA A 187 -5.06 -13.87 -7.40
N ARG A 188 -5.94 -13.43 -8.32
CA ARG A 188 -6.84 -14.33 -9.04
C ARG A 188 -6.10 -15.08 -10.14
N GLU A 189 -5.15 -14.45 -10.82
CA GLU A 189 -4.28 -15.15 -11.79
C GLU A 189 -3.58 -16.35 -11.14
N VAL A 190 -3.00 -16.16 -9.95
CA VAL A 190 -2.32 -17.22 -9.20
C VAL A 190 -3.31 -18.31 -8.77
N ALA A 191 -4.50 -17.93 -8.30
CA ALA A 191 -5.54 -18.89 -7.93
C ALA A 191 -6.02 -19.72 -9.13
N ASP A 192 -6.20 -19.07 -10.28
CA ASP A 192 -6.64 -19.68 -11.54
C ASP A 192 -5.59 -20.67 -12.05
N ARG A 193 -4.32 -20.25 -12.18
CA ARG A 193 -3.22 -21.11 -12.63
C ARG A 193 -2.95 -22.28 -11.67
N ILE A 194 -3.10 -22.07 -10.36
CA ILE A 194 -2.98 -23.18 -9.38
C ILE A 194 -4.14 -24.16 -9.54
N SER A 195 -5.36 -23.68 -9.73
CA SER A 195 -6.54 -24.54 -9.90
C SER A 195 -6.51 -25.33 -11.22
N ALA A 196 -5.88 -24.76 -12.26
CA ALA A 196 -5.63 -25.42 -13.54
C ALA A 196 -4.40 -26.35 -13.54
N GLY A 197 -3.60 -26.40 -12.47
CA GLY A 197 -2.38 -27.20 -12.40
C GLY A 197 -1.15 -26.62 -13.13
N GLU A 198 -1.23 -25.38 -13.61
CA GLU A 198 -0.18 -24.68 -14.38
C GLU A 198 0.88 -24.01 -13.49
N LEU A 199 0.52 -23.76 -12.22
CA LEU A 199 1.38 -23.13 -11.22
C LEU A 199 1.25 -23.87 -9.89
N THR A 200 2.31 -23.88 -9.10
CA THR A 200 2.25 -24.31 -7.69
C THR A 200 2.60 -23.14 -6.78
N TRP A 201 2.08 -23.14 -5.55
CA TRP A 201 2.42 -22.11 -4.55
C TRP A 201 3.93 -22.04 -4.29
N ALA A 202 4.62 -23.19 -4.29
CA ALA A 202 6.06 -23.26 -4.13
C ALA A 202 6.83 -22.62 -5.31
N LYS A 203 6.33 -22.78 -6.54
CA LYS A 203 6.91 -22.15 -7.74
C LYS A 203 6.63 -20.64 -7.77
N PHE A 204 5.44 -20.21 -7.35
CA PHE A 204 5.13 -18.79 -7.15
C PHE A 204 6.05 -18.17 -6.10
N GLY A 205 6.27 -18.87 -4.99
CA GLY A 205 7.29 -18.56 -3.99
C GLY A 205 6.77 -18.07 -2.64
N GLY A 206 5.46 -17.90 -2.47
CA GLY A 206 4.86 -17.43 -1.22
C GLY A 206 4.26 -16.03 -1.32
N THR A 207 3.85 -15.48 -0.17
CA THR A 207 3.36 -14.07 -0.08
C THR A 207 4.43 -13.09 -0.55
N HIS A 208 5.70 -13.37 -0.28
CA HIS A 208 6.85 -12.70 -0.88
C HIS A 208 7.30 -13.56 -2.07
N PRO A 209 6.86 -13.27 -3.31
CA PRO A 209 7.03 -14.22 -4.39
C PRO A 209 8.51 -14.39 -4.74
N LYS A 210 8.87 -15.55 -5.28
CA LYS A 210 10.18 -15.82 -5.87
C LYS A 210 10.27 -15.14 -7.25
N PRO A 211 11.43 -15.16 -7.93
CA PRO A 211 11.55 -14.54 -9.26
C PRO A 211 10.44 -14.93 -10.23
N ALA A 212 10.04 -16.21 -10.29
CA ALA A 212 8.94 -16.66 -11.14
C ALA A 212 7.58 -16.03 -10.80
N GLY A 213 7.24 -15.87 -9.51
CA GLY A 213 5.99 -15.22 -9.11
C GLY A 213 5.98 -13.71 -9.36
N ASN A 214 7.13 -13.04 -9.18
CA ASN A 214 7.27 -11.62 -9.53
C ASN A 214 7.19 -11.39 -11.04
N ALA A 215 7.70 -12.32 -11.84
CA ALA A 215 7.62 -12.23 -13.29
C ALA A 215 6.16 -12.25 -13.79
N ILE A 216 5.28 -13.05 -13.17
CA ILE A 216 3.84 -13.03 -13.51
C ILE A 216 3.23 -11.66 -13.22
N ALA A 217 3.59 -11.04 -12.09
CA ALA A 217 3.12 -9.69 -11.74
C ALA A 217 3.57 -8.66 -12.80
N ALA A 218 4.85 -8.69 -13.17
CA ALA A 218 5.41 -7.80 -14.18
C ALA A 218 4.80 -8.03 -15.57
N GLU A 219 4.57 -9.29 -15.96
CA GLU A 219 3.92 -9.66 -17.22
C GLU A 219 2.51 -9.09 -17.30
N LEU A 220 1.67 -9.27 -16.27
CA LEU A 220 0.30 -8.74 -16.26
C LEU A 220 0.26 -7.20 -16.29
N ILE A 221 1.20 -6.54 -15.59
CA ILE A 221 1.36 -5.08 -15.65
C ILE A 221 1.74 -4.66 -17.08
N GLY A 222 2.72 -5.33 -17.68
CA GLY A 222 3.14 -5.09 -19.06
C GLY A 222 2.01 -5.30 -20.05
N LYS A 223 1.18 -6.34 -19.88
CA LYS A 223 -0.03 -6.58 -20.67
C LYS A 223 -1.06 -5.46 -20.53
N LEU A 224 -1.31 -4.98 -19.30
CA LEU A 224 -2.22 -3.87 -19.05
C LEU A 224 -1.77 -2.61 -19.80
N LEU A 225 -0.50 -2.23 -19.63
CA LEU A 225 0.07 -1.03 -20.23
C LEU A 225 0.16 -1.15 -21.75
N SER A 226 0.61 -2.28 -22.28
CA SER A 226 0.63 -2.53 -23.74
C SER A 226 -0.76 -2.46 -24.34
N GLY A 227 -1.74 -3.10 -23.69
CA GLY A 227 -3.13 -3.09 -24.13
C GLY A 227 -3.74 -1.68 -24.19
N SER A 228 -3.28 -0.77 -23.33
CA SER A 228 -3.64 0.65 -23.38
C SER A 228 -2.84 1.42 -24.43
N TRP A 229 -1.52 1.26 -24.46
CA TRP A 229 -0.61 2.09 -25.27
C TRP A 229 -0.61 1.73 -26.75
N ASP A 230 -0.68 0.45 -27.11
CA ASP A 230 -0.59 0.00 -28.52
C ASP A 230 -1.79 0.45 -29.36
N LYS A 231 -2.92 0.74 -28.69
CA LYS A 231 -4.14 1.25 -29.32
C LYS A 231 -4.26 2.77 -29.21
N SER A 232 -3.32 3.40 -28.51
CA SER A 232 -3.34 4.82 -28.21
C SER A 232 -2.45 5.60 -29.15
N ARG A 233 -2.79 6.87 -29.34
CA ARG A 233 -1.88 7.87 -29.92
C ARG A 233 -1.39 8.78 -28.80
N THR A 234 -0.16 9.27 -28.93
CA THR A 234 0.31 10.36 -28.07
C THR A 234 -0.60 11.57 -28.27
N ARG A 235 -0.89 12.27 -27.18
CA ARG A 235 -1.75 13.46 -27.16
C ARG A 235 -1.30 14.37 -26.03
N ASP A 236 -1.83 15.58 -25.98
CA ASP A 236 -1.51 16.48 -24.88
C ASP A 236 -1.87 15.86 -23.52
N ILE A 237 -0.97 16.03 -22.55
CA ILE A 237 -1.16 15.58 -21.18
C ILE A 237 -2.37 16.30 -20.60
N SER A 238 -3.27 15.54 -20.00
CA SER A 238 -4.54 16.06 -19.48
C SER A 238 -4.85 15.50 -18.09
N PRO A 239 -5.42 16.29 -17.19
CA PRO A 239 -5.84 15.83 -15.87
C PRO A 239 -6.80 14.63 -15.93
N HIS A 240 -6.60 13.66 -15.04
CA HIS A 240 -7.56 12.60 -14.81
C HIS A 240 -8.84 13.13 -14.15
N PRO A 241 -10.03 12.60 -14.49
CA PRO A 241 -11.26 12.95 -13.78
C PRO A 241 -11.14 12.67 -12.28
N LEU A 242 -11.50 13.66 -11.47
CA LEU A 242 -11.54 13.55 -10.02
C LEU A 242 -12.99 13.69 -9.54
N PRO A 243 -13.65 12.61 -9.11
CA PRO A 243 -15.01 12.67 -8.59
C PRO A 243 -15.14 13.68 -7.44
N SER A 244 -16.23 14.44 -7.42
CA SER A 244 -16.49 15.41 -6.34
C SER A 244 -16.80 14.73 -5.01
N LYS A 245 -17.51 13.60 -5.04
CA LYS A 245 -17.86 12.81 -3.85
C LYS A 245 -16.74 11.86 -3.47
N LEU A 246 -16.55 11.69 -2.17
CA LEU A 246 -15.75 10.62 -1.58
C LEU A 246 -16.56 9.32 -1.55
N VAL A 247 -15.88 8.18 -1.61
CA VAL A 247 -16.43 6.85 -1.31
C VAL A 247 -16.72 6.75 0.18
N ASP A 248 -15.79 7.21 1.03
CA ASP A 248 -16.01 7.38 2.47
C ASP A 248 -15.68 8.83 2.88
N PRO A 249 -16.61 9.55 3.54
CA PRO A 249 -16.38 10.93 3.97
C PRO A 249 -15.16 11.14 4.87
N GLY A 250 -14.71 10.10 5.59
CA GLY A 250 -13.51 10.13 6.42
C GLY A 250 -12.25 9.62 5.72
N SER A 251 -12.21 9.63 4.39
CA SER A 251 -11.02 9.32 3.60
C SER A 251 -9.80 10.11 4.05
N TYR A 252 -8.62 9.47 4.01
CA TYR A 252 -7.35 10.07 4.41
C TYR A 252 -6.66 10.86 3.29
N TYR A 253 -7.43 11.54 2.43
CA TYR A 253 -6.91 12.19 1.21
C TYR A 253 -6.16 13.51 1.47
N GLN A 254 -6.17 14.00 2.70
CA GLN A 254 -5.33 15.09 3.17
C GLN A 254 -4.29 14.58 4.18
N GLY A 255 -4.04 13.27 4.17
CA GLY A 255 -3.14 12.59 5.08
C GLY A 255 -1.71 13.12 4.97
N ASP A 256 -1.13 13.47 6.12
CA ASP A 256 0.27 13.86 6.25
C ASP A 256 0.88 13.33 7.55
N PHE A 257 2.21 13.35 7.62
CA PHE A 257 2.94 13.15 8.86
C PHE A 257 3.07 14.47 9.63
N LEU A 258 2.86 14.38 10.94
CA LEU A 258 3.15 15.45 11.88
C LEU A 258 4.28 15.01 12.80
N SER A 259 5.38 15.78 12.80
CA SER A 259 6.54 15.52 13.66
C SER A 259 6.12 15.56 15.14
N PRO A 260 6.44 14.53 15.93
CA PRO A 260 6.08 14.48 17.35
C PRO A 260 7.07 15.24 18.23
N GLN A 261 8.07 15.93 17.66
CA GLN A 261 9.08 16.68 18.41
C GLN A 261 8.47 17.72 19.35
N GLN A 262 7.43 18.43 18.94
CA GLN A 262 6.77 19.44 19.78
C GLN A 262 6.00 18.84 20.96
N SER A 263 5.78 17.53 20.96
CA SER A 263 5.18 16.78 22.06
C SER A 263 6.24 16.23 23.03
N SER A 264 7.51 16.65 22.92
CA SER A 264 8.53 16.21 23.88
C SER A 264 8.47 16.98 25.20
N ASN A 265 8.68 16.28 26.31
CA ASN A 265 8.80 16.82 27.67
C ASN A 265 9.62 15.87 28.56
N ASP A 266 9.70 16.14 29.87
CA ASP A 266 10.48 15.34 30.84
C ASP A 266 10.10 13.85 30.89
N SER A 267 8.87 13.49 30.52
CA SER A 267 8.37 12.10 30.53
C SER A 267 8.15 11.50 29.13
N TRP A 268 8.29 12.31 28.07
CA TRP A 268 8.13 11.92 26.68
C TRP A 268 9.32 12.46 25.87
N ALA A 269 10.34 11.63 25.67
CA ALA A 269 11.60 12.06 25.09
C ALA A 269 11.62 11.90 23.56
N TRP A 270 12.01 12.94 22.83
CA TRP A 270 12.28 12.86 21.38
C TRP A 270 13.72 12.40 21.14
N VAL A 271 13.96 11.10 21.07
CA VAL A 271 15.31 10.50 21.10
C VAL A 271 15.46 9.36 20.12
N VAL A 272 16.70 9.04 19.73
CA VAL A 272 17.01 7.76 19.07
C VAL A 272 16.98 6.68 20.15
N PRO A 273 16.09 5.66 20.09
CA PRO A 273 16.05 4.61 21.10
C PRO A 273 17.38 3.85 21.15
N ASP A 274 17.83 3.52 22.36
CA ASP A 274 18.99 2.62 22.56
C ASP A 274 18.55 1.17 22.31
N TRP A 275 18.44 0.81 21.03
CA TRP A 275 17.96 -0.50 20.58
C TRP A 275 18.74 -1.69 21.16
N LYS A 276 19.97 -1.48 21.64
CA LYS A 276 20.76 -2.53 22.30
C LYS A 276 20.23 -2.88 23.70
N LYS A 277 19.53 -1.96 24.36
CA LYS A 277 18.95 -2.14 25.69
C LYS A 277 17.46 -2.49 25.66
N ILE A 278 16.84 -2.46 24.48
CA ILE A 278 15.42 -2.73 24.31
C ILE A 278 15.26 -4.14 23.70
N PRO A 279 14.46 -5.03 24.31
CA PRO A 279 14.28 -6.37 23.78
C PRO A 279 13.48 -6.35 22.47
N GLY A 280 13.80 -7.27 21.56
CA GLY A 280 13.15 -7.42 20.27
C GLY A 280 14.00 -6.89 19.11
N ASN A 281 13.78 -7.45 17.92
CA ASN A 281 14.45 -6.96 16.72
C ASN A 281 13.87 -5.61 16.28
N PHE A 282 14.58 -4.88 15.44
CA PHE A 282 14.04 -3.71 14.73
C PHE A 282 14.52 -3.74 13.27
N ARG A 283 13.80 -3.05 12.37
CA ARG A 283 14.21 -2.98 10.96
C ARG A 283 15.20 -1.84 10.76
N ASN A 284 16.33 -2.11 10.09
CA ASN A 284 17.36 -1.10 9.80
C ASN A 284 16.84 0.12 9.01
N THR A 285 15.72 0.00 8.29
CA THR A 285 15.02 1.14 7.66
C THR A 285 14.68 2.27 8.64
N PHE A 286 14.57 1.97 9.95
CA PHE A 286 14.29 2.93 11.00
C PHE A 286 15.51 3.26 11.88
N ALA A 287 16.70 2.73 11.56
CA ALA A 287 17.92 3.02 12.30
C ALA A 287 18.23 4.53 12.30
N GLY A 288 18.66 5.06 13.44
CA GLY A 288 19.05 6.46 13.59
C GLY A 288 17.90 7.47 13.59
N LYS A 289 16.64 7.05 13.37
CA LYS A 289 15.49 7.94 13.48
C LYS A 289 15.23 8.28 14.95
N ARG A 290 14.88 9.54 15.24
CA ARG A 290 14.34 9.94 16.55
C ARG A 290 12.87 9.52 16.61
N LEU A 291 12.44 9.11 17.80
CA LEU A 291 11.08 8.71 18.13
C LEU A 291 10.65 9.43 19.40
N LEU A 292 9.36 9.71 19.52
CA LEU A 292 8.80 10.18 20.77
C LEU A 292 8.54 8.95 21.64
N CYS A 293 9.34 8.85 22.70
CA CYS A 293 9.43 7.67 23.55
C CYS A 293 8.94 7.98 24.96
N SER A 294 8.17 7.07 25.53
CA SER A 294 7.85 7.06 26.96
C SER A 294 7.69 5.63 27.44
N ASP A 295 8.06 5.37 28.68
CA ASP A 295 7.85 4.13 29.41
C ASP A 295 7.28 4.37 30.82
N VAL A 296 6.78 5.58 31.08
CA VAL A 296 6.26 6.00 32.39
C VAL A 296 4.74 6.16 32.35
N PRO A 297 3.96 5.21 32.90
CA PRO A 297 2.50 5.30 32.93
C PRO A 297 1.97 6.55 33.62
N GLY A 298 0.84 7.06 33.10
CA GLY A 298 0.11 8.20 33.65
C GLY A 298 0.71 9.57 33.38
N LYS A 299 1.95 9.66 32.87
CA LYS A 299 2.56 10.93 32.49
C LYS A 299 2.07 11.38 31.11
N GLU A 300 1.64 12.63 31.05
CA GLU A 300 0.98 13.18 29.86
C GLU A 300 1.94 13.90 28.91
N THR A 301 1.60 13.86 27.63
CA THR A 301 2.06 14.82 26.64
C THR A 301 0.88 15.34 25.81
N THR A 302 1.08 16.37 25.01
CA THR A 302 0.07 16.98 24.15
C THR A 302 0.54 17.02 22.70
N VAL A 303 -0.37 16.72 21.78
CA VAL A 303 -0.23 17.00 20.34
C VAL A 303 -1.36 17.94 19.92
N ARG A 304 -1.04 18.90 19.06
CA ARG A 304 -2.02 19.81 18.44
C ARG A 304 -1.99 19.61 16.95
N PHE A 305 -3.16 19.58 16.33
CA PHE A 305 -3.28 19.46 14.88
C PHE A 305 -4.60 20.10 14.42
N ASN A 306 -4.62 20.58 13.19
CA ASN A 306 -5.87 20.95 12.52
C ASN A 306 -6.25 19.82 11.58
N GLY A 307 -7.42 19.22 11.78
CA GLY A 307 -7.77 18.00 11.04
C GLY A 307 -9.09 17.36 11.44
N THR A 308 -9.28 16.14 10.97
CA THR A 308 -10.43 15.23 11.12
C THR A 308 -10.01 13.88 11.68
N ALA A 309 -8.71 13.55 11.63
CA ALA A 309 -8.18 12.31 12.18
C ALA A 309 -6.78 12.52 12.75
N LEU A 310 -6.47 11.74 13.80
CA LEU A 310 -5.14 11.62 14.39
C LEU A 310 -4.81 10.14 14.54
N GLY A 311 -3.60 9.76 14.17
CA GLY A 311 -3.03 8.45 14.47
C GLY A 311 -1.58 8.56 14.93
N ALA A 312 -1.04 7.44 15.38
CA ALA A 312 0.36 7.29 15.73
C ALA A 312 0.98 6.21 14.85
N TYR A 313 1.98 6.59 14.04
CA TYR A 313 2.84 5.63 13.36
C TYR A 313 3.94 5.20 14.34
N VAL A 314 3.85 3.97 14.83
CA VAL A 314 4.66 3.47 15.95
C VAL A 314 5.60 2.35 15.54
N LEU A 315 6.67 2.17 16.32
CA LEU A 315 7.49 0.97 16.33
C LEU A 315 7.14 0.11 17.56
N ALA A 316 6.09 -0.70 17.43
CA ALA A 316 5.50 -1.47 18.53
C ALA A 316 6.30 -2.75 18.84
N GLY A 317 7.10 -2.73 19.90
CA GLY A 317 7.95 -3.86 20.32
C GLY A 317 7.34 -4.76 21.39
N PRO A 318 8.12 -5.71 21.94
CA PRO A 318 7.65 -6.68 22.94
C PRO A 318 7.08 -6.06 24.21
N ASP A 319 7.40 -4.81 24.47
CA ASP A 319 7.00 -4.00 25.62
C ASP A 319 6.00 -2.90 25.26
N ALA A 320 5.44 -2.90 24.04
CA ALA A 320 4.46 -1.90 23.61
C ALA A 320 3.27 -1.85 24.57
N GLY A 321 2.94 -0.64 25.02
CA GLY A 321 1.89 -0.38 25.99
C GLY A 321 0.55 -0.01 25.35
N THR A 322 -0.38 0.43 26.20
CA THR A 322 -1.66 0.99 25.78
C THR A 322 -1.63 2.52 25.91
N LEU A 323 -1.93 3.22 24.82
CA LEU A 323 -2.01 4.67 24.77
C LEU A 323 -3.42 5.12 25.11
N GLU A 324 -3.58 5.93 26.15
CA GLU A 324 -4.82 6.61 26.48
C GLU A 324 -4.82 8.00 25.84
N VAL A 325 -5.93 8.34 25.18
CA VAL A 325 -6.09 9.53 24.35
C VAL A 325 -7.33 10.32 24.78
N SER A 326 -7.17 11.61 25.04
CA SER A 326 -8.26 12.56 25.35
C SER A 326 -8.19 13.72 24.37
N VAL A 327 -9.25 13.93 23.58
CA VAL A 327 -9.37 15.03 22.62
C VAL A 327 -10.26 16.13 23.20
N ASP A 328 -9.81 17.38 23.09
CA ASP A 328 -10.54 18.59 23.51
C ASP A 328 -11.13 18.47 24.93
N ASP A 329 -10.31 17.95 25.85
CA ASP A 329 -10.63 17.69 27.26
C ASP A 329 -11.80 16.70 27.50
N GLY A 330 -12.19 15.95 26.47
CA GLY A 330 -13.14 14.85 26.54
C GLY A 330 -12.61 13.59 27.25
N PRO A 331 -13.40 12.50 27.26
CA PRO A 331 -13.05 11.27 27.96
C PRO A 331 -11.79 10.59 27.38
N TRP A 332 -11.09 9.86 28.23
CA TRP A 332 -9.94 9.05 27.84
C TRP A 332 -10.39 7.76 27.13
N ASN A 333 -9.84 7.50 25.95
CA ASN A 333 -10.03 6.27 25.20
C ASN A 333 -8.70 5.53 25.07
N ALA A 334 -8.73 4.20 25.22
CA ALA A 334 -7.54 3.36 25.23
C ALA A 334 -7.29 2.71 23.85
N HIS A 335 -6.04 2.79 23.38
CA HIS A 335 -5.59 2.23 22.11
C HIS A 335 -4.40 1.31 22.36
N ASP A 336 -4.56 0.02 22.07
CA ASP A 336 -3.47 -0.95 22.21
C ASP A 336 -2.45 -0.76 21.08
N LEU A 337 -1.20 -0.43 21.45
CA LEU A 337 -0.11 -0.31 20.49
C LEU A 337 0.45 -1.69 20.12
N TYR A 338 0.30 -2.68 21.01
CA TYR A 338 0.84 -4.01 20.81
C TYR A 338 0.23 -4.68 19.58
N HIS A 339 1.07 -5.32 18.78
CA HIS A 339 0.67 -6.11 17.62
C HIS A 339 1.10 -7.56 17.79
N ARG A 340 0.46 -8.50 17.09
CA ARG A 340 0.86 -9.92 17.17
C ARG A 340 2.33 -10.16 16.80
N TYR A 341 2.89 -9.34 15.92
CA TYR A 341 4.32 -9.39 15.55
C TYR A 341 5.24 -8.68 16.56
N SER A 342 4.69 -7.93 17.51
CA SER A 342 5.44 -7.20 18.52
C SER A 342 6.24 -8.12 19.45
N ARG A 343 5.86 -9.40 19.58
CA ARG A 343 6.57 -10.39 20.43
C ARG A 343 8.08 -10.46 20.17
N GLY A 344 8.51 -10.26 18.94
CA GLY A 344 9.92 -10.35 18.55
C GLY A 344 10.45 -9.20 17.70
N LEU A 345 9.63 -8.19 17.40
CA LEU A 345 9.97 -7.11 16.47
C LEU A 345 9.30 -5.82 16.92
N HIS A 346 10.04 -4.71 16.91
CA HIS A 346 9.50 -3.36 16.91
C HIS A 346 8.77 -3.10 15.60
N TYR A 347 7.52 -3.55 15.55
CA TYR A 347 6.75 -3.67 14.33
C TYR A 347 6.19 -2.31 13.91
N PRO A 348 6.51 -1.82 12.69
CA PRO A 348 5.98 -0.55 12.21
C PRO A 348 4.50 -0.69 11.90
N ARG A 349 3.65 0.14 12.52
CA ARG A 349 2.22 0.19 12.21
C ARG A 349 1.61 1.54 12.54
N THR A 350 0.60 1.95 11.79
CA THR A 350 -0.23 3.10 12.17
C THR A 350 -1.38 2.61 13.06
N VAL A 351 -1.54 3.23 14.22
CA VAL A 351 -2.72 3.07 15.09
C VAL A 351 -3.53 4.35 14.95
N MET A 352 -4.73 4.26 14.38
CA MET A 352 -5.66 5.39 14.36
C MET A 352 -6.20 5.61 15.77
N LEU A 353 -5.99 6.81 16.30
CA LEU A 353 -6.38 7.21 17.65
C LEU A 353 -7.74 7.90 17.64
N LEU A 354 -7.94 8.78 16.67
CA LEU A 354 -9.16 9.55 16.49
C LEU A 354 -9.51 9.58 15.01
N THR A 355 -10.78 9.35 14.69
CA THR A 355 -11.33 9.48 13.34
C THR A 355 -12.65 10.22 13.41
N ASP A 356 -13.08 10.79 12.28
CA ASP A 356 -14.41 11.42 12.14
C ASP A 356 -14.60 12.66 13.03
N LEU A 357 -13.51 13.37 13.32
CA LEU A 357 -13.57 14.66 14.01
C LEU A 357 -14.05 15.76 13.06
N GLU A 358 -14.63 16.81 13.63
CA GLU A 358 -14.88 18.06 12.92
C GLU A 358 -13.57 18.68 12.43
N ARG A 359 -13.53 19.28 11.23
CA ARG A 359 -12.33 19.95 10.72
C ARG A 359 -12.07 21.25 11.47
N LYS A 360 -11.23 21.19 12.51
CA LYS A 360 -10.74 22.33 13.27
C LYS A 360 -9.40 22.03 13.94
N GLU A 361 -8.87 23.01 14.65
CA GLU A 361 -7.76 22.78 15.57
C GLU A 361 -8.23 21.96 16.78
N HIS A 362 -7.48 20.89 17.08
CA HIS A 362 -7.70 20.02 18.22
C HIS A 362 -6.50 20.04 19.16
N ARG A 363 -6.78 19.91 20.45
CA ARG A 363 -5.76 19.62 21.47
C ARG A 363 -5.97 18.20 21.99
N VAL A 364 -4.98 17.34 21.78
CA VAL A 364 -5.03 15.94 22.21
C VAL A 364 -3.99 15.68 23.29
N ARG A 365 -4.45 15.17 24.43
CA ARG A 365 -3.59 14.67 25.50
C ARG A 365 -3.39 13.18 25.35
N LEU A 366 -2.16 12.73 25.58
CA LEU A 366 -1.72 11.34 25.47
C LEU A 366 -1.06 10.92 26.78
N ARG A 367 -1.34 9.71 27.25
CA ARG A 367 -0.57 9.07 28.34
C ARG A 367 -0.53 7.56 28.17
N LEU A 368 0.47 6.91 28.75
CA LEU A 368 0.49 5.46 28.83
C LEU A 368 -0.39 4.96 29.97
N SER A 369 -1.20 3.94 29.72
CA SER A 369 -1.94 3.25 30.77
C SER A 369 -0.98 2.46 31.67
N LYS A 370 -1.41 2.17 32.91
CA LYS A 370 -0.70 1.21 33.77
C LYS A 370 -0.92 -0.24 33.31
N LYS A 371 -1.97 -0.49 32.53
CA LYS A 371 -2.31 -1.80 31.97
C LYS A 371 -1.83 -1.86 30.53
N SER A 372 -1.27 -3.00 30.13
CA SER A 372 -0.90 -3.30 28.75
C SER A 372 -1.62 -4.56 28.28
N ASN A 373 -1.52 -4.86 26.99
CA ASN A 373 -1.86 -6.18 26.45
C ASN A 373 -1.21 -7.29 27.29
N SER A 374 -1.95 -8.38 27.56
CA SER A 374 -1.45 -9.51 28.36
C SER A 374 -0.22 -10.21 27.77
N SER A 375 0.01 -10.06 26.46
CA SER A 375 1.19 -10.56 25.76
C SER A 375 2.36 -9.59 25.77
N SER A 376 2.15 -8.33 26.18
CA SER A 376 3.21 -7.34 26.32
C SER A 376 4.04 -7.58 27.58
N LYS A 377 5.33 -7.33 27.49
CA LYS A 377 6.31 -7.49 28.59
C LYS A 377 6.61 -6.16 29.31
N GLY A 378 5.85 -5.11 29.02
CA GLY A 378 6.07 -3.79 29.59
C GLY A 378 5.00 -2.79 29.17
N THR A 379 5.33 -1.51 29.30
CA THR A 379 4.46 -0.42 28.88
C THR A 379 5.29 0.70 28.29
N SER A 380 5.48 0.69 26.98
CA SER A 380 6.16 1.77 26.27
C SER A 380 5.44 2.22 25.01
N ALA A 381 5.64 3.48 24.67
CA ALA A 381 5.28 4.07 23.39
C ALA A 381 6.57 4.48 22.67
N ARG A 382 6.64 4.18 21.37
CA ARG A 382 7.71 4.62 20.46
C ARG A 382 7.06 5.13 19.18
N ILE A 383 6.71 6.41 19.19
CA ILE A 383 5.98 7.07 18.11
C ILE A 383 7.00 7.65 17.13
N LEU A 384 7.00 7.15 15.90
CA LEU A 384 7.87 7.62 14.83
C LEU A 384 7.35 8.94 14.24
N GLN A 385 6.06 8.99 13.95
CA GLN A 385 5.33 10.16 13.47
C GLN A 385 3.91 10.14 14.01
N PHE A 386 3.31 11.30 14.22
CA PHE A 386 1.85 11.38 14.22
C PHE A 386 1.34 11.40 12.79
N THR A 387 0.11 10.91 12.57
CA THR A 387 -0.56 10.95 11.27
C THR A 387 -1.81 11.81 11.39
N VAL A 388 -1.96 12.81 10.52
CA VAL A 388 -3.06 13.79 10.58
C VAL A 388 -3.75 13.89 9.22
N ASN A 389 -5.04 14.23 9.20
CA ASN A 389 -5.85 14.37 7.97
C ASN A 389 -6.85 15.51 8.08
#